data_AF-A0A9W9MKJ7-F1
#
_entry.id   AF-A0A9W9MKJ7-F1
#
_cell.length_a   1.000
_cell.length_b   1.000
_cell.length_c   1.000
_cell.angle_alpha   90.00
_cell.angle_beta   90.00
_cell.angle_gamma   90.00
#
_symmetry.space_group_name_H-M   'P 1'
#
loop_
_entity.id
_entity.type
_entity.pdbx_description
1 polymer ?
#
loop_
_entity_poly.entity_id
_entity_poly.type
_entity_poly.pdbx_seq_one_letter_code
_entity_poly.pdbx_strand_id
1 'polypeptide(L)'
;MLSPPEQEAETRNTLTTLLFQPILKVLADLERDDSKFAFPAARLVGLYRRLWESCVSKYIDGEKLEQRNLALKEAVIPAALFRTGIGIILGTTDQPTRRLEPPF
;
A
#
# COMPACT_ATOMS: atom_id res chain seq x y z
N MET A 1 16.00 -3.65 7.13
CA MET A 1 14.74 -3.20 6.51
C MET A 1 14.15 -4.39 5.78
N LEU A 2 12.88 -4.72 5.99
CA LEU A 2 12.21 -5.83 5.29
C LEU A 2 12.10 -5.53 3.80
N SER A 3 12.22 -6.57 2.98
CA SER A 3 12.02 -6.48 1.54
C SER A 3 10.53 -6.22 1.23
N PRO A 4 10.19 -5.57 0.10
CA PRO A 4 8.80 -5.30 -0.28
C PRO A 4 7.83 -6.51 -0.16
N PRO A 5 8.17 -7.74 -0.63
CA PRO A 5 7.28 -8.89 -0.46
C PRO A 5 7.12 -9.34 1.00
N GLU A 6 8.10 -9.06 1.86
CA GLU A 6 8.04 -9.41 3.27
C GLU A 6 7.14 -8.43 4.06
N GLN A 7 7.13 -7.14 3.68
CA GLN A 7 6.20 -6.15 4.24
C GLN A 7 4.74 -6.42 3.86
N GLU A 8 4.50 -6.87 2.62
CA GLU A 8 3.17 -7.26 2.15
C GLU A 8 2.65 -8.50 2.92
N ALA A 9 3.53 -9.48 3.19
CA ALA A 9 3.21 -10.64 4.01
C ALA A 9 2.93 -10.26 5.48
N GLU A 10 3.75 -9.40 6.07
CA GLU A 10 3.58 -8.88 7.44
C GLU A 10 2.23 -8.15 7.60
N THR A 11 1.87 -7.30 6.63
CA THR A 11 0.61 -6.56 6.61
C THR A 11 -0.59 -7.51 6.51
N ARG A 12 -0.53 -8.49 5.59
CA ARG A 12 -1.55 -9.53 5.44
C ARG A 12 -1.71 -10.35 6.73
N ASN A 13 -0.61 -10.72 7.38
CA ASN A 13 -0.61 -11.49 8.62
C ASN A 13 -1.21 -10.69 9.79
N THR A 14 -0.90 -9.40 9.87
CA THR A 14 -1.45 -8.50 10.89
C THR A 14 -2.96 -8.34 10.73
N LEU A 15 -3.42 -8.10 9.49
CA LEU A 15 -4.86 -8.00 9.18
C LEU A 15 -5.60 -9.31 9.46
N THR A 16 -4.99 -10.44 9.12
CA THR A 16 -5.57 -11.77 9.40
C THR A 16 -5.68 -12.01 10.90
N THR A 17 -4.65 -11.66 11.67
CA THR A 17 -4.67 -11.81 13.13
C THR A 17 -5.77 -10.95 13.75
N LEU A 18 -5.86 -9.67 13.36
CA LEU A 18 -6.87 -8.75 13.88
C LEU A 18 -8.31 -9.19 13.59
N LEU A 19 -8.57 -9.68 12.39
CA LEU A 19 -9.93 -10.04 11.96
C LEU A 19 -10.37 -11.40 12.47
N PHE A 20 -9.47 -12.39 12.46
CA PHE A 20 -9.85 -13.77 12.73
C PHE A 20 -9.68 -14.18 14.19
N GLN A 21 -8.86 -13.52 15.01
CA GLN A 21 -8.72 -13.90 16.41
C GLN A 21 -10.05 -13.98 17.17
N PRO A 22 -10.93 -12.96 17.11
CA PRO A 22 -12.20 -12.99 17.83
C PRO A 22 -13.10 -14.13 17.35
N ILE A 23 -13.11 -14.37 16.03
CA ILE A 23 -13.90 -15.43 15.39
C ILE A 23 -13.42 -16.80 15.84
N LEU A 24 -12.10 -17.03 15.89
CA LEU A 24 -11.51 -18.28 16.37
C LEU A 24 -11.84 -18.54 17.84
N LYS A 25 -11.88 -17.49 18.67
CA LYS A 25 -12.31 -17.62 20.07
C LYS A 25 -13.78 -18.03 20.16
N VAL A 26 -14.66 -17.38 19.41
CA VAL A 26 -16.10 -17.74 19.36
C VAL A 26 -16.29 -19.17 18.86
N LEU A 27 -15.49 -19.63 17.88
CA LEU A 27 -15.54 -21.02 17.42
C LEU A 27 -15.12 -22.02 18.51
N ALA A 28 -14.08 -21.70 19.29
CA ALA A 28 -13.63 -22.54 20.39
C ALA A 28 -14.68 -22.61 21.52
N ASP A 29 -15.30 -21.47 21.85
CA ASP A 29 -16.41 -21.43 22.82
C ASP A 29 -17.62 -22.22 22.29
N LEU A 30 -17.95 -22.10 20.99
CA LEU A 30 -19.03 -22.84 20.36
C LEU A 30 -18.77 -24.36 20.30
N GLU A 31 -17.53 -24.79 20.07
CA GLU A 31 -17.14 -26.20 20.13
C GLU A 31 -17.35 -26.79 21.52
N ARG A 32 -17.07 -26.02 22.57
CA ARG A 32 -17.27 -26.42 23.96
C ARG A 32 -18.75 -26.43 24.37
N ASP A 33 -19.50 -25.40 23.98
CA ASP A 33 -20.84 -25.13 24.52
C ASP A 33 -21.97 -25.72 23.65
N ASP A 34 -21.80 -25.80 22.32
CA ASP A 34 -22.81 -26.32 21.38
C ASP A 34 -22.16 -26.94 20.13
N SER A 35 -21.57 -28.13 20.31
CA SER A 35 -20.77 -28.82 19.28
C SER A 35 -21.52 -29.14 17.99
N LYS A 36 -22.87 -29.12 17.98
CA LYS A 36 -23.69 -29.39 16.79
C LYS A 36 -23.46 -28.35 15.68
N PHE A 37 -23.09 -27.12 16.03
CA PHE A 37 -22.85 -26.03 15.08
C PHE A 37 -21.37 -25.71 14.89
N ALA A 38 -20.49 -26.24 15.74
CA ALA A 38 -19.06 -25.97 15.68
C ALA A 38 -18.45 -26.30 14.32
N PHE A 39 -18.74 -27.49 13.78
CA PHE A 39 -18.23 -27.91 12.48
C PHE A 39 -18.77 -27.08 11.30
N PRO A 40 -20.09 -26.85 11.16
CA PRO A 40 -20.62 -25.93 10.15
C PRO A 40 -20.05 -24.51 10.25
N ALA A 41 -19.92 -23.96 11.45
CA ALA A 41 -19.39 -22.63 11.68
C ALA A 41 -17.91 -22.54 11.31
N ALA A 42 -17.10 -23.51 11.75
CA ALA A 42 -15.68 -23.58 11.39
C ALA A 42 -15.48 -23.70 9.87
N ARG A 43 -16.32 -24.48 9.19
CA ARG A 43 -16.29 -24.60 7.72
C ARG A 43 -16.60 -23.27 7.04
N LEU A 44 -17.60 -22.52 7.52
CA LEU A 44 -17.94 -21.20 6.97
C LEU A 44 -16.80 -20.19 7.17
N VAL A 45 -16.23 -20.13 8.38
CA VAL A 45 -15.10 -19.25 8.70
C VAL A 45 -13.88 -19.59 7.84
N GLY A 46 -13.61 -20.88 7.60
CA GLY A 46 -12.55 -21.33 6.69
C GLY A 46 -12.75 -20.87 5.25
N LEU A 47 -13.99 -20.88 4.74
CA LEU A 47 -14.31 -20.36 3.40
C LEU A 47 -14.13 -18.84 3.33
N TYR A 48 -14.63 -18.12 4.34
CA TYR A 48 -14.49 -16.67 4.41
C TYR A 48 -13.02 -16.23 4.49
N ARG A 49 -12.19 -16.94 5.26
CA ARG A 49 -10.75 -16.68 5.35
C ARG A 49 -10.06 -16.77 3.99
N ARG A 50 -10.35 -17.82 3.21
CA ARG A 50 -9.77 -17.99 1.87
C ARG A 50 -10.21 -16.89 0.91
N LEU A 51 -11.47 -16.45 1.00
CA LEU A 51 -11.97 -15.33 0.20
C LEU A 51 -11.27 -14.02 0.58
N TRP A 52 -11.14 -13.76 1.89
CA TRP A 52 -10.41 -12.61 2.41
C TRP A 52 -8.95 -12.57 1.93
N GLU A 53 -8.23 -13.69 2.03
CA GLU A 53 -6.83 -13.80 1.61
C GLU A 53 -6.64 -13.49 0.10
N SER A 54 -7.62 -13.88 -0.73
CA SER A 54 -7.69 -13.58 -2.16
C SER A 54 -8.00 -12.10 -2.43
N CYS A 55 -8.94 -11.51 -1.69
CA CYS A 55 -9.29 -10.10 -1.80
C CYS A 55 -8.18 -9.15 -1.32
N VAL A 56 -7.52 -9.48 -0.20
CA VAL A 56 -6.39 -8.69 0.34
C VAL A 56 -5.22 -8.64 -0.63
N SER A 57 -4.98 -9.70 -1.41
CA SER A 57 -3.93 -9.66 -2.44
C SER A 57 -4.19 -8.55 -3.45
N LYS A 58 -5.42 -8.50 -3.95
CA LYS A 58 -5.83 -7.49 -4.94
C LYS A 58 -5.86 -6.09 -4.35
N TYR A 59 -6.19 -5.96 -3.06
CA TYR A 59 -6.16 -4.68 -2.36
C TYR A 59 -4.73 -4.12 -2.26
N ILE A 60 -3.77 -4.94 -1.83
CA ILE A 60 -2.35 -4.56 -1.74
C ILE A 60 -1.79 -4.20 -3.13
N ASP A 61 -2.12 -5.01 -4.15
CA ASP A 61 -1.72 -4.73 -5.53
C ASP A 61 -2.32 -3.41 -6.06
N GLY A 62 -3.57 -3.11 -5.70
CA GLY A 62 -4.27 -1.88 -6.04
C GLY A 62 -3.65 -0.65 -5.39
N GLU A 63 -3.38 -0.69 -4.08
CA GLU A 63 -2.72 0.39 -3.34
C GLU A 63 -1.33 0.72 -3.95
N LYS A 64 -0.57 -0.32 -4.28
CA LYS A 64 0.74 -0.18 -4.95
C LYS A 64 0.62 0.45 -6.33
N LEU A 65 -0.39 0.06 -7.10
CA LEU A 65 -0.65 0.64 -8.42
C LEU A 65 -1.00 2.13 -8.30
N GLU A 66 -1.80 2.50 -7.30
CA GLU A 66 -2.18 3.88 -7.03
C GLU A 66 -0.99 4.73 -6.59
N GLN A 67 -0.15 4.23 -5.67
CA GLN A 67 1.09 4.89 -5.26
C GLN A 67 2.03 5.13 -6.46
N ARG A 68 2.18 4.13 -7.34
CA ARG A 68 2.97 4.28 -8.57
C ARG A 68 2.37 5.30 -9.52
N ASN A 69 1.04 5.33 -9.65
CA ASN A 69 0.35 6.31 -10.48
C ASN A 69 0.54 7.73 -9.94
N LEU A 70 0.49 7.91 -8.62
CA LEU A 70 0.76 9.18 -7.96
C LEU A 70 2.19 9.65 -8.23
N ALA A 71 3.19 8.79 -7.99
CA ALA A 71 4.59 9.11 -8.25
C ALA A 71 4.83 9.48 -9.73
N LEU A 72 4.16 8.80 -10.66
CA LEU A 72 4.23 9.14 -12.09
C LEU A 72 3.59 10.50 -12.39
N LYS A 73 2.43 10.80 -11.82
CA LYS A 73 1.78 12.12 -11.96
C LYS A 73 2.67 13.23 -11.41
N GLU A 74 3.25 13.03 -10.23
CA GLU A 74 4.18 13.96 -9.61
C GLU A 74 5.49 14.13 -10.38
N ALA A 75 5.94 13.13 -11.16
CA ALA A 75 7.10 13.27 -12.04
C ALA A 75 6.74 13.94 -13.39
N VAL A 76 5.52 13.72 -13.88
CA VAL A 76 5.03 14.27 -15.15
C VAL A 76 4.66 15.75 -15.03
N ILE A 77 4.13 16.19 -13.88
CA ILE A 77 3.75 17.60 -13.64
C ILE A 77 4.97 18.55 -13.78
N PRO A 78 6.12 18.32 -13.12
CA PRO A 78 7.33 19.10 -13.29
C PRO A 78 7.87 19.05 -14.72
N ALA A 79 7.85 17.87 -15.36
CA ALA A 79 8.32 17.73 -16.74
C ALA A 79 7.45 18.51 -17.73
N ALA A 80 6.13 18.54 -17.53
CA ALA A 80 5.20 19.31 -18.35
C ALA A 80 5.31 20.82 -18.11
N LEU A 81 5.52 21.26 -16.87
CA LEU A 81 5.80 22.66 -16.52
C LEU A 81 7.11 23.17 -17.10
N PHE A 82 8.14 22.33 -17.12
CA PHE A 82 9.43 22.64 -17.75
C PHE A 82 9.30 22.70 -19.29
N ARG A 83 8.55 21.75 -19.89
CA ARG A 83 8.32 21.69 -21.34
C ARG A 83 7.46 22.83 -21.89
N THR A 84 6.56 23.37 -21.08
CA THR A 84 5.72 24.53 -21.45
C THR A 84 6.40 25.87 -21.21
N GLY A 85 7.64 25.89 -20.67
CA GLY A 85 8.39 27.11 -20.38
C GLY A 85 7.87 27.89 -19.16
N ILE A 86 6.74 27.49 -18.57
CA ILE A 86 6.14 28.14 -17.40
C ILE A 86 7.04 27.98 -16.16
N GLY A 87 7.76 26.86 -16.03
CA GLY A 87 8.74 26.63 -14.96
C GLY A 87 9.94 27.58 -14.97
N ILE A 88 10.25 28.23 -16.11
CA ILE A 88 11.32 29.24 -16.21
C ILE A 88 10.83 30.60 -15.68
N ILE A 89 9.51 30.85 -15.71
CA ILE A 89 8.92 32.13 -15.30
C ILE A 89 8.64 32.17 -13.79
N LEU A 90 8.38 31.02 -13.16
CA LEU A 90 8.22 30.87 -11.70
C LEU A 90 9.56 30.53 -11.02
N GLY A 91 10.53 31.43 -11.15
CA GLY A 91 11.65 31.63 -10.22
C GLY A 91 12.49 30.41 -9.79
N THR A 92 13.46 30.02 -10.60
CA THR A 92 14.78 29.61 -10.07
C THR A 92 15.72 30.82 -10.15
N THR A 93 15.48 31.81 -9.28
CA THR A 93 16.46 32.88 -9.04
C THR A 93 17.46 32.38 -8.02
N ASP A 94 18.44 31.61 -8.45
CA ASP A 94 19.73 31.63 -7.77
C ASP A 94 20.84 31.56 -8.81
N GLN A 95 21.08 32.72 -9.43
CA GLN A 95 22.28 32.99 -10.19
C GLN A 95 23.26 33.67 -9.23
N PRO A 96 24.32 33.00 -8.74
CA PRO A 96 25.46 33.73 -8.23
C PRO A 96 26.26 34.20 -9.44
N THR A 97 26.12 35.49 -9.74
CA THR A 97 27.02 36.28 -10.56
C THR A 97 28.47 35.94 -10.26
N ARG A 98 29.19 35.32 -11.21
CA ARG A 98 30.65 35.42 -11.25
C ARG A 98 31.08 35.98 -12.60
N ARG A 99 31.84 37.06 -12.46
CA ARG A 99 32.28 38.02 -13.46
C ARG A 99 33.02 37.35 -14.61
N LEU A 100 32.81 37.91 -15.80
CA LEU A 100 33.77 37.92 -16.88
C LEU A 100 35.04 38.65 -16.40
N GLU A 101 36.17 37.96 -16.39
CA GLU A 101 37.50 38.62 -16.47
C GLU A 101 38.01 38.48 -17.92
N PRO A 102 38.54 39.54 -18.54
CA PRO A 102 39.00 39.55 -19.93
C PRO A 102 40.41 38.97 -20.11
N PRO A 103 40.84 38.67 -21.35
CA PRO A 103 42.06 37.93 -21.60
C PRO A 103 43.29 38.86 -21.62
N PHE A 104 44.37 38.40 -20.99
CA PHE A 104 45.75 38.73 -21.35
C PHE A 104 46.60 37.45 -21.27
#